data_AF-W4VCD3-F1
#
_entry.id   AF-W4VCD3-F1
#
_cell.length_a   1.000
_cell.length_b   1.000
_cell.length_c   1.000
_cell.angle_alpha   90.00
_cell.angle_beta   90.00
_cell.angle_gamma   90.00
#
_symmetry.space_group_name_H-M   'P 1'
#
loop_
_entity.id
_entity.type
_entity.pdbx_description
1 polymer ?
#
loop_
_entity_poly.entity_id
_entity_poly.type
_entity_poly.pdbx_seq_one_letter_code
_entity_poly.pdbx_strand_id
1 'polypeptide(L)'
;MLFVTVTDLLDGYRKFYLSSKIEEYTCIGADSSFSISFKKANGNNISVEAGGEFLCEVNKNLLAKSIFEASSNFINRYINKLSKDDPVAEDLITFFFRFQRIL
;
A
#
# COMPACT_ATOMS: atom_id res chain seq x y z
N MET A 1 -10.85 -1.38 10.32
CA MET A 1 -9.54 -2.06 10.42
C MET A 1 -8.91 -2.20 9.04
N LEU A 2 -9.40 -3.06 8.14
CA LEU A 2 -8.78 -3.25 6.81
C LEU A 2 -8.71 -1.98 5.93
N PHE A 3 -9.76 -1.16 5.90
CA PHE A 3 -9.72 0.10 5.15
C PHE A 3 -8.64 1.06 5.66
N VAL A 4 -8.45 1.14 6.97
CA VAL A 4 -7.38 1.95 7.58
C VAL A 4 -6.01 1.42 7.13
N THR A 5 -5.81 0.10 7.20
CA THR A 5 -4.57 -0.51 6.70
C THR A 5 -4.32 -0.23 5.22
N VAL A 6 -5.35 -0.26 4.37
CA VAL A 6 -5.21 0.06 2.94
C VAL A 6 -4.81 1.52 2.75
N THR A 7 -5.40 2.43 3.51
CA THR A 7 -5.03 3.85 3.49
C THR A 7 -3.57 4.04 3.89
N ASP A 8 -3.12 3.41 4.98
CA ASP A 8 -1.74 3.47 5.46
C ASP A 8 -0.76 2.84 4.45
N LEU A 9 -1.13 1.70 3.87
CA LEU A 9 -0.36 1.05 2.81
C LEU A 9 -0.15 1.98 1.63
N LEU A 10 -1.22 2.60 1.11
CA LEU A 10 -1.15 3.51 -0.03
C LEU A 10 -0.27 4.72 0.29
N ASP A 11 -0.50 5.41 1.41
CA ASP A 11 0.30 6.60 1.72
C ASP A 11 1.76 6.27 2.00
N GLY A 12 2.02 5.25 2.82
CA GLY A 12 3.36 4.84 3.20
C GLY A 12 4.16 4.30 2.01
N TYR A 13 3.57 3.43 1.19
CA TYR A 13 4.24 2.92 -0.01
C TYR A 13 4.48 4.03 -1.03
N ARG A 14 3.56 4.99 -1.19
CA ARG A 14 3.77 6.15 -2.08
C ARG A 14 4.99 6.98 -1.64
N LYS A 15 5.13 7.25 -0.33
CA LYS A 15 6.28 7.98 0.23
C LYS A 15 7.59 7.22 0.00
N PHE A 16 7.57 5.91 0.25
CA PHE A 16 8.68 5.01 -0.06
C PHE A 16 9.06 5.04 -1.53
N TYR A 17 8.07 4.91 -2.42
CA TYR A 17 8.25 4.90 -3.87
C TYR A 17 8.88 6.20 -4.38
N LEU A 18 8.42 7.37 -3.91
CA LEU A 18 8.93 8.65 -4.37
C LEU A 18 10.31 9.01 -3.78
N SER A 19 10.64 8.48 -2.61
CA SER A 19 11.83 8.89 -1.89
C SER A 19 13.07 8.11 -2.33
N SER A 20 14.13 8.84 -2.71
CA SER A 20 15.46 8.24 -2.88
C SER A 20 16.15 7.95 -1.55
N LYS A 21 15.65 8.48 -0.42
CA LYS A 21 16.28 8.37 0.91
C LYS A 21 15.71 7.24 1.79
N ILE A 22 14.47 6.83 1.51
CA ILE A 22 13.80 5.76 2.28
C ILE A 22 14.17 4.44 1.62
N GLU A 23 14.98 3.63 2.30
CA GLU A 23 15.44 2.33 1.76
C GLU A 23 14.47 1.18 2.04
N GLU A 24 13.64 1.33 3.06
CA GLU A 24 12.68 0.33 3.50
C GLU A 24 11.40 0.99 4.03
N TYR A 25 10.27 0.33 3.82
CA TYR A 25 8.99 0.68 4.38
C TYR A 25 8.25 -0.59 4.82
N THR A 26 7.76 -0.60 6.06
CA THR A 26 6.92 -1.69 6.58
C THR A 26 5.52 -1.17 6.83
N CYS A 27 4.54 -1.80 6.19
CA CYS A 27 3.13 -1.65 6.50
C CYS A 27 2.74 -2.68 7.56
N ILE A 28 2.06 -2.24 8.62
CA ILE A 28 1.55 -3.11 9.68
C ILE A 28 0.03 -3.01 9.64
N GLY A 29 -0.67 -4.15 9.74
CA GLY A 29 -2.12 -4.18 9.85
C GLY A 29 -2.60 -3.33 11.03
N ALA A 30 -3.72 -2.62 10.90
CA ALA A 30 -4.26 -1.78 11.98
C ALA A 30 -4.53 -2.53 13.29
N ASP A 31 -4.75 -3.85 13.22
CA ASP A 31 -4.90 -4.77 14.36
C ASP A 31 -3.62 -5.56 14.69
N SER A 32 -2.50 -5.23 14.04
CA SER A 32 -1.20 -5.92 14.13
C SER A 32 -1.24 -7.41 13.75
N SER A 33 -2.27 -7.87 13.02
CA SER A 33 -2.40 -9.28 12.62
C SER A 33 -1.43 -9.70 11.51
N PHE A 34 -0.89 -8.75 10.75
CA PHE A 34 0.09 -8.99 9.70
C PHE A 34 1.01 -7.80 9.51
N SER A 35 2.14 -8.03 8.84
CA SER A 35 3.05 -7.00 8.36
C SER A 35 3.57 -7.35 6.97
N ILE A 36 3.83 -6.32 6.16
CA ILE A 36 4.44 -6.42 4.84
C ILE A 36 5.57 -5.40 4.77
N SER A 37 6.79 -5.85 4.52
CA SER A 37 7.97 -5.00 4.34
C SER A 37 8.35 -4.92 2.87
N PHE A 38 8.70 -3.71 2.45
CA PHE A 38 9.15 -3.36 1.12
C PHE A 38 10.55 -2.77 1.24
N LYS A 39 11.53 -3.40 0.62
CA LYS A 39 12.93 -2.96 0.67
C LYS A 39 13.46 -2.75 -0.73
N LYS A 40 14.16 -1.64 -0.97
CA LYS A 40 14.84 -1.44 -2.25
C LYS A 40 15.90 -2.53 -2.43
N ALA A 41 15.82 -3.22 -3.56
CA ALA A 41 16.78 -4.21 -3.99
C ALA A 41 17.63 -3.62 -5.13
N ASN A 42 18.48 -4.45 -5.74
CA ASN A 42 19.39 -4.00 -6.78
C ASN A 42 18.63 -3.40 -7.98
N GLY A 43 19.12 -2.27 -8.48
CA GLY A 43 18.52 -1.58 -9.62
C GLY A 43 17.18 -0.93 -9.28
N ASN A 44 16.11 -1.32 -9.99
CA ASN A 44 14.76 -0.77 -9.82
C ASN A 44 13.78 -1.81 -9.26
N ASN A 45 14.29 -2.77 -8.48
CA ASN A 45 13.49 -3.83 -7.89
C ASN A 45 13.23 -3.57 -6.41
N ILE A 46 12.13 -4.13 -5.91
CA ILE A 46 11.70 -4.10 -4.52
C ILE A 46 11.60 -5.55 -4.03
N SER A 47 12.30 -5.86 -2.95
CA SER A 47 12.13 -7.09 -2.18
C SER A 47 10.90 -6.94 -1.28
N VAL A 48 10.04 -7.95 -1.28
CA VAL A 48 8.81 -7.98 -0.50
C VAL A 48 8.90 -9.12 0.50
N GLU A 49 8.66 -8.79 1.77
CA GLU A 49 8.59 -9.74 2.87
C GLU A 49 7.23 -9.63 3.56
N ALA A 50 6.69 -10.75 4.05
CA ALA A 50 5.49 -10.74 4.89
C ALA A 50 5.72 -11.58 6.13
N GLY A 51 5.42 -11.02 7.31
CA GLY A 51 5.66 -11.71 8.58
C GLY A 51 7.13 -12.08 8.82
N GLY A 52 8.08 -11.41 8.16
CA GLY A 52 9.52 -11.71 8.22
C GLY A 52 10.00 -12.78 7.24
N GLU A 53 9.12 -13.31 6.38
CA GLU A 53 9.50 -14.26 5.32
C GLU A 53 9.59 -13.56 3.96
N PHE A 54 10.66 -13.84 3.21
CA PHE A 54 10.81 -13.37 1.84
C PHE A 54 9.75 -14.00 0.92
N LEU A 55 9.02 -13.15 0.22
CA LEU A 55 8.00 -13.58 -0.75
C LEU A 55 8.51 -13.51 -2.18
N CYS A 56 9.01 -12.35 -2.59
CA CYS A 56 9.44 -12.12 -3.95
C CYS A 56 10.30 -10.86 -4.09
N GLU A 57 10.96 -10.75 -5.24
CA GLU A 57 11.56 -9.52 -5.72
C GLU A 57 10.89 -9.13 -7.04
N VAL A 58 10.48 -7.87 -7.16
CA VAL A 58 9.68 -7.41 -8.30
C VAL A 58 10.05 -5.98 -8.69
N ASN A 59 9.90 -5.64 -9.97
CA ASN A 59 10.12 -4.28 -10.44
C ASN A 59 9.21 -3.28 -9.68
N LYS A 60 9.80 -2.19 -9.24
CA LYS A 60 9.15 -1.13 -8.45
C LYS A 60 7.87 -0.59 -9.09
N ASN A 61 7.88 -0.36 -10.40
CA ASN A 61 6.73 0.21 -11.12
C ASN A 61 5.61 -0.83 -11.27
N LEU A 62 5.98 -2.09 -11.52
CA LEU A 62 5.02 -3.19 -11.58
C LEU A 62 4.35 -3.39 -10.22
N LEU A 63 5.14 -3.41 -9.13
CA LEU A 63 4.61 -3.53 -7.78
C LEU A 63 3.67 -2.38 -7.41
N ALA A 64 4.04 -1.14 -7.74
CA ALA A 64 3.17 0.01 -7.50
C ALA A 64 1.82 -0.14 -8.22
N LYS A 65 1.83 -0.57 -9.49
CA LYS A 65 0.60 -0.84 -10.25
C LYS A 65 -0.23 -1.96 -9.62
N SER A 66 0.40 -3.06 -9.22
CA SER A 66 -0.29 -4.18 -8.57
C SER A 66 -0.91 -3.79 -7.22
N ILE A 67 -0.21 -2.99 -6.40
CA ILE A 67 -0.76 -2.46 -5.14
C ILE A 67 -1.99 -1.59 -5.41
N PHE A 68 -1.90 -0.69 -6.40
CA PHE A 68 -3.01 0.18 -6.77
C PHE A 68 -4.21 -0.61 -7.29
N GLU A 69 -4.00 -1.58 -8.18
CA GLU A 69 -5.05 -2.42 -8.74
C GLU A 69 -5.73 -3.26 -7.66
N ALA A 70 -4.96 -3.92 -6.79
CA ALA A 70 -5.48 -4.69 -5.67
C ALA A 70 -6.29 -3.82 -4.70
N SER A 71 -5.78 -2.61 -4.40
CA SER A 71 -6.49 -1.64 -3.56
C SER A 71 -7.78 -1.17 -4.22
N SER A 72 -7.75 -0.83 -5.51
CA SER A 72 -8.93 -0.43 -6.29
C SER A 72 -10.01 -1.50 -6.26
N ASN A 73 -9.62 -2.76 -6.51
CA ASN A 73 -10.53 -3.90 -6.48
C ASN A 73 -11.13 -4.13 -5.08
N PHE A 74 -10.33 -3.98 -4.02
CA PHE A 74 -10.81 -4.05 -2.64
C PHE A 74 -11.84 -2.95 -2.35
N ILE A 75 -11.51 -1.70 -2.70
CA ILE A 75 -12.36 -0.53 -2.48
C ILE A 75 -13.68 -0.71 -3.23
N ASN A 76 -13.65 -0.96 -4.54
CA ASN A 76 -14.86 -1.14 -5.34
C ASN A 76 -15.77 -2.25 -4.81
N ARG A 77 -15.19 -3.33 -4.28
CA ARG A 77 -15.95 -4.47 -3.75
C ARG A 77 -16.60 -4.19 -2.40
N TYR A 78 -15.97 -3.38 -1.56
CA TYR A 78 -16.34 -3.26 -0.15
C TYR A 78 -16.72 -1.86 0.32
N ILE A 79 -16.52 -0.80 -0.48
CA ILE A 79 -16.81 0.59 -0.08
C ILE A 79 -18.26 0.78 0.36
N ASN A 80 -19.21 0.07 -0.27
CA ASN A 80 -20.62 0.11 0.08
C ASN A 80 -20.94 -0.47 1.46
N LYS A 81 -19.98 -1.12 2.12
CA LYS A 81 -20.10 -1.62 3.50
C LYS A 81 -19.74 -0.55 4.54
N LEU A 82 -19.15 0.57 4.12
CA LEU A 82 -18.90 1.72 4.99
C LEU A 82 -20.18 2.54 5.16
N SER A 83 -20.38 3.12 6.34
CA SER A 83 -21.39 4.15 6.51
C SER A 83 -21.03 5.37 5.66
N LYS A 84 -22.04 6.08 5.15
CA LYS A 84 -21.83 7.27 4.30
C LYS A 84 -21.03 8.38 4.99
N ASP A 85 -21.11 8.44 6.31
CA ASP A 85 -20.42 9.43 7.14
C ASP A 85 -19.13 8.87 7.77
N ASP A 86 -18.63 7.73 7.30
CA ASP A 86 -17.38 7.17 7.79
C ASP A 86 -16.18 8.04 7.35
N PRO A 87 -15.40 8.64 8.28
CA PRO A 87 -14.25 9.46 7.93
C PRO A 87 -13.20 8.71 7.09
N VAL A 88 -13.12 7.39 7.25
CA VAL A 88 -12.16 6.55 6.51
C VAL A 88 -12.47 6.56 5.01
N ALA A 89 -13.73 6.80 4.60
CA ALA A 89 -14.09 6.87 3.20
C ALA A 89 -13.45 8.06 2.48
N GLU A 90 -13.43 9.23 3.12
CA GLU A 90 -12.80 10.44 2.55
C GLU A 90 -11.28 10.31 2.47
N ASP A 91 -10.67 9.79 3.53
CA ASP A 91 -9.23 9.51 3.56
C ASP A 91 -8.85 8.54 2.44
N LEU A 92 -9.55 7.42 2.34
CA LEU A 92 -9.31 6.38 1.35
C LEU A 92 -9.35 6.95 -0.08
N ILE A 93 -10.36 7.77 -0.42
CA ILE A 93 -10.45 8.44 -1.72
C ILE A 93 -9.24 9.35 -1.94
N THR A 94 -8.88 10.15 -0.94
CA THR A 94 -7.77 11.10 -1.01
C THR A 94 -6.44 10.40 -1.24
N PHE A 95 -6.14 9.37 -0.46
CA PHE A 95 -4.87 8.62 -0.57
C PHE A 95 -4.82 7.77 -1.82
N PHE A 96 -5.95 7.25 -2.29
CA PHE A 96 -6.07 6.55 -3.56
C PHE A 96 -5.72 7.46 -4.74
N PHE A 97 -6.33 8.66 -4.83
CA PHE A 97 -6.00 9.63 -5.87
C PHE A 97 -4.54 10.10 -5.80
N ARG A 98 -4.00 10.27 -4.59
CA ARG A 98 -2.60 10.61 -4.38
C ARG A 98 -1.64 9.53 -4.85
N PHE A 99 -2.01 8.26 -4.67
CA PHE A 99 -1.22 7.12 -5.16
C PHE A 99 -1.27 7.01 -6.67
N GLN A 100 -2.44 7.22 -7.28
CA GLN A 100 -2.58 7.15 -8.74
C GLN A 100 -1.61 8.10 -9.48
N ARG A 101 -1.27 9.25 -8.87
CA ARG A 101 -0.35 10.25 -9.45
C ARG A 101 1.11 9.81 -9.57
N ILE A 102 1.51 8.71 -8.92
CA ILE A 102 2.89 8.20 -8.98
C ILE A 102 3.08 7.02 -9.93
N LEU A 103 1.99 6.56 -10.55
CA LEU A 103 1.96 5.49 -11.56
C LEU A 103 2.20 6.02 -12.97
#